data_AF-A0A414ZRK3-F1
#
_entry.id   AF-A0A414ZRK3-F1
#
_cell.length_a   1.000
_cell.length_b   1.000
_cell.length_c   1.000
_cell.angle_alpha   90.00
_cell.angle_beta   90.00
_cell.angle_gamma   90.00
#
_symmetry.space_group_name_H-M   'P 1'
#
loop_
_entity.id
_entity.type
_entity.pdbx_description
1 polymer ?
#
loop_
_entity_poly.entity_id
_entity_poly.type
_entity_poly.pdbx_seq_one_letter_code
_entity_poly.pdbx_strand_id
1 'polypeptide(L)'
;MATTEIKIITLAKLGKYNEAIKKYIADADRVVDARSIKSMTIEGRTLKFFKVETPGKTDAPAYSVEVPDTDLSAVNNAIKEVKAITDKLDGEDTVEGSVKAQIKALKTEIEGQITASEYDDTEVKKSIKANTDAIGVLNGTGDGSVDKKVADAVASIVAEAPAAYDTLKEISDWISTHTNDASAMNSSIQANKTDIANLTKLVGTLPEGEDSATIVAYIDKKVGAVDFSSAIATAKSEAISEGKKYADGLAKNYATAEQGTKADTALQEADITNLKADVAANKASLGAEGATTKAIADAKKAGTDAQSNVDALAKRVDTIESTTYIEATDEEINGLFA
;
A
#
# COMPACT_ATOMS: atom_id res chain seq x y z
N MET A 1 30.36 53.54 -11.47
CA MET A 1 29.73 54.46 -12.45
C MET A 1 28.22 54.23 -12.43
N ALA A 2 27.44 54.65 -13.44
CA ALA A 2 25.98 54.47 -13.43
C ALA A 2 25.58 53.03 -13.79
N THR A 3 24.80 52.38 -12.94
CA THR A 3 24.36 50.98 -13.11
C THR A 3 23.11 50.87 -13.99
N THR A 4 23.06 49.89 -14.89
CA THR A 4 21.94 49.66 -15.84
C THR A 4 21.26 48.30 -15.58
N GLU A 5 19.93 48.18 -15.70
CA GLU A 5 19.16 46.93 -15.43
C GLU A 5 18.13 46.56 -16.53
N ILE A 6 17.88 45.25 -16.74
CA ILE A 6 17.08 44.66 -17.85
C ILE A 6 16.28 43.40 -17.40
N LYS A 7 15.12 43.07 -18.01
CA LYS A 7 14.13 42.05 -17.52
C LYS A 7 13.59 40.97 -18.49
N ILE A 8 13.05 39.85 -17.97
CA ILE A 8 12.59 38.60 -18.68
C ILE A 8 11.41 37.82 -18.03
N ILE A 9 10.75 36.87 -18.75
CA ILE A 9 9.44 36.23 -18.40
C ILE A 9 9.44 34.67 -18.55
N THR A 10 8.65 33.92 -17.76
CA THR A 10 8.68 32.43 -17.69
C THR A 10 7.33 31.68 -17.92
N LEU A 11 7.41 30.34 -18.11
CA LEU A 11 6.42 29.50 -18.82
C LEU A 11 5.28 28.88 -17.97
N ALA A 12 5.23 29.09 -16.65
CA ALA A 12 4.41 28.28 -15.74
C ALA A 12 2.89 28.55 -15.75
N LYS A 13 2.40 29.48 -16.58
CA LYS A 13 1.08 30.13 -16.41
C LYS A 13 -0.08 29.61 -17.28
N LEU A 14 0.14 28.58 -18.10
CA LEU A 14 -0.72 28.26 -19.25
C LEU A 14 -1.53 26.94 -19.15
N GLY A 15 -1.63 26.33 -17.95
CA GLY A 15 -1.93 24.89 -17.80
C GLY A 15 -3.18 24.44 -17.01
N LYS A 16 -4.25 25.23 -16.90
CA LYS A 16 -5.49 24.82 -16.18
C LYS A 16 -6.77 25.14 -16.98
N TYR A 17 -7.64 24.15 -17.25
CA TYR A 17 -9.00 24.05 -16.67
C TYR A 17 -9.95 22.98 -17.26
N ASN A 18 -9.97 22.74 -18.59
CA ASN A 18 -11.27 22.50 -19.26
C ASN A 18 -11.88 21.07 -19.26
N GLU A 19 -11.13 20.02 -19.59
CA GLU A 19 -11.74 18.72 -20.00
C GLU A 19 -12.06 17.75 -18.84
N ALA A 20 -12.93 18.16 -17.92
CA ALA A 20 -13.34 17.35 -16.75
C ALA A 20 -14.86 17.09 -16.61
N ILE A 21 -15.70 17.55 -17.55
CA ILE A 21 -17.14 17.82 -17.29
C ILE A 21 -18.16 16.81 -17.90
N LYS A 22 -17.75 15.82 -18.71
CA LYS A 22 -18.68 15.01 -19.56
C LYS A 22 -18.87 13.54 -19.13
N LYS A 23 -19.80 13.21 -18.19
CA LYS A 23 -20.08 11.81 -17.72
C LYS A 23 -21.42 11.61 -16.93
N TYR A 24 -22.54 11.07 -17.50
CA TYR A 24 -23.85 10.87 -16.75
C TYR A 24 -24.87 9.71 -17.13
N ILE A 25 -26.20 9.94 -17.34
CA ILE A 25 -27.41 9.06 -17.05
C ILE A 25 -28.34 8.60 -18.21
N ALA A 26 -29.09 7.46 -18.05
CA ALA A 26 -30.48 7.14 -18.57
C ALA A 26 -31.02 5.67 -18.24
N ASP A 27 -32.35 5.37 -17.93
CA ASP A 27 -33.09 4.00 -17.73
C ASP A 27 -34.72 4.04 -17.38
N ALA A 28 -35.69 3.00 -17.56
CA ALA A 28 -37.10 2.64 -16.89
C ALA A 28 -38.55 2.22 -17.62
N ASP A 29 -39.62 1.46 -17.04
CA ASP A 29 -41.12 1.18 -17.52
C ASP A 29 -42.39 0.59 -16.60
N ARG A 30 -43.53 -0.15 -17.05
CA ARG A 30 -45.06 -0.19 -16.59
C ARG A 30 -46.11 -1.47 -16.67
N VAL A 31 -47.45 -1.51 -16.20
CA VAL A 31 -48.56 -2.68 -16.14
C VAL A 31 -50.19 -2.39 -15.98
N VAL A 32 -51.26 -3.33 -16.15
CA VAL A 32 -52.85 -3.22 -15.91
C VAL A 32 -53.91 -4.49 -16.01
N ASP A 33 -55.24 -4.58 -15.49
CA ASP A 33 -56.43 -5.65 -15.67
C ASP A 33 -57.97 -5.44 -15.06
N ALA A 34 -59.13 -6.21 -15.38
CA ALA A 34 -60.61 -6.25 -14.78
C ALA A 34 -61.79 -7.34 -15.23
N ARG A 35 -63.01 -7.62 -14.55
CA ARG A 35 -64.23 -8.62 -14.87
C ARG A 35 -65.71 -8.61 -14.10
N SER A 36 -66.87 -9.36 -14.43
CA SER A 36 -68.31 -9.45 -13.75
C SER A 36 -69.51 -10.56 -14.10
N ILE A 37 -70.78 -10.70 -13.47
CA ILE A 37 -71.95 -11.77 -13.66
C ILE A 37 -73.53 -11.57 -13.14
N LYS A 38 -74.59 -12.52 -13.27
CA LYS A 38 -76.16 -12.42 -13.59
C LYS A 38 -77.45 -13.04 -12.71
N SER A 39 -78.76 -13.29 -13.19
CA SER A 39 -80.18 -13.33 -12.45
C SER A 39 -81.48 -14.34 -12.70
N MET A 40 -82.80 -14.11 -12.21
CA MET A 40 -84.15 -14.92 -12.31
C MET A 40 -85.64 -14.31 -11.97
N THR A 41 -86.90 -14.93 -12.18
CA THR A 41 -88.39 -14.44 -11.91
C THR A 41 -89.67 -15.47 -11.73
N ILE A 42 -91.02 -15.09 -11.49
CA ILE A 42 -92.29 -15.92 -11.02
C ILE A 42 -93.84 -15.44 -11.42
N GLU A 43 -95.04 -16.17 -11.22
CA GLU A 43 -96.54 -15.71 -11.30
C GLU A 43 -97.75 -16.59 -10.70
N GLY A 44 -98.69 -16.05 -9.90
CA GLY A 44 -100.08 -16.60 -9.71
C GLY A 44 -100.24 -17.83 -8.77
N ARG A 45 -100.43 -19.04 -9.34
CA ARG A 45 -100.13 -20.32 -8.67
C ARG A 45 -98.90 -21.02 -9.31
N THR A 46 -98.09 -20.31 -10.14
CA THR A 46 -97.15 -20.83 -11.19
C THR A 46 -95.73 -20.14 -11.17
N LEU A 47 -94.62 -20.74 -11.71
CA LEU A 47 -93.18 -20.31 -11.54
C LEU A 47 -92.26 -20.33 -12.83
N LYS A 48 -91.08 -19.64 -12.87
CA LYS A 48 -90.26 -19.29 -14.10
C LYS A 48 -88.69 -19.22 -13.87
N PHE A 49 -87.80 -19.18 -14.92
CA PHE A 49 -86.28 -19.24 -14.84
C PHE A 49 -85.49 -18.67 -16.08
N PHE A 50 -84.21 -18.17 -15.98
CA PHE A 50 -83.43 -17.45 -17.06
C PHE A 50 -81.86 -17.49 -17.06
N LYS A 51 -81.20 -16.85 -18.07
CA LYS A 51 -79.73 -16.77 -18.29
C LYS A 51 -79.13 -15.33 -18.41
N VAL A 52 -79.96 -14.28 -18.32
CA VAL A 52 -79.58 -12.85 -18.38
C VAL A 52 -79.79 -12.15 -17.03
N GLU A 53 -79.49 -10.85 -16.91
CA GLU A 53 -79.46 -10.11 -15.64
C GLU A 53 -80.82 -9.54 -15.18
N THR A 54 -81.75 -9.37 -16.12
CA THR A 54 -83.13 -8.94 -15.83
C THR A 54 -84.04 -9.50 -16.94
N PRO A 55 -84.89 -10.49 -16.66
CA PRO A 55 -85.80 -11.05 -17.66
C PRO A 55 -87.01 -10.13 -17.89
N GLY A 56 -87.27 -9.79 -19.15
CA GLY A 56 -88.48 -9.06 -19.56
C GLY A 56 -89.73 -9.94 -19.50
N LYS A 57 -90.91 -9.32 -19.54
CA LYS A 57 -92.22 -10.02 -19.53
C LYS A 57 -92.44 -10.98 -20.71
N THR A 58 -91.63 -10.84 -21.77
CA THR A 58 -91.66 -11.63 -23.01
C THR A 58 -90.47 -12.58 -23.16
N ASP A 59 -89.46 -12.52 -22.29
CA ASP A 59 -88.35 -13.46 -22.37
C ASP A 59 -88.86 -14.86 -22.03
N ALA A 60 -88.52 -15.85 -22.85
CA ALA A 60 -89.02 -17.21 -22.69
C ALA A 60 -88.40 -17.89 -21.44
N PRO A 61 -89.20 -18.22 -20.41
CA PRO A 61 -88.72 -18.94 -19.23
C PRO A 61 -88.64 -20.44 -19.49
N ALA A 62 -88.19 -21.21 -18.49
CA ALA A 62 -88.06 -22.66 -18.59
C ALA A 62 -89.04 -23.58 -17.77
N TYR A 63 -90.10 -23.11 -17.03
CA TYR A 63 -90.92 -23.96 -16.10
C TYR A 63 -92.39 -23.49 -15.76
N SER A 64 -93.16 -24.21 -14.90
CA SER A 64 -94.54 -23.90 -14.35
C SER A 64 -95.02 -24.83 -13.17
N VAL A 65 -96.06 -24.46 -12.37
CA VAL A 65 -96.64 -25.25 -11.20
C VAL A 65 -98.07 -24.77 -10.71
N GLU A 66 -98.69 -25.39 -9.67
CA GLU A 66 -99.98 -25.01 -8.96
C GLU A 66 -100.03 -25.37 -7.41
N VAL A 67 -101.08 -24.97 -6.62
CA VAL A 67 -101.17 -24.86 -5.11
C VAL A 67 -102.62 -25.10 -4.52
N PRO A 68 -102.85 -25.34 -3.17
CA PRO A 68 -104.18 -25.47 -2.46
C PRO A 68 -104.45 -24.59 -1.17
N ASP A 69 -105.66 -24.66 -0.52
CA ASP A 69 -106.20 -23.72 0.54
C ASP A 69 -107.22 -24.35 1.59
N THR A 70 -107.55 -23.75 2.79
CA THR A 70 -108.49 -24.29 3.88
C THR A 70 -108.91 -23.30 5.05
N ASP A 71 -110.01 -23.53 5.84
CA ASP A 71 -110.46 -22.79 7.10
C ASP A 71 -111.18 -23.65 8.23
N LEU A 72 -111.28 -23.18 9.52
CA LEU A 72 -110.82 -23.92 10.72
C LEU A 72 -111.23 -23.45 12.20
N SER A 73 -112.48 -23.13 12.55
CA SER A 73 -112.83 -22.45 13.85
C SER A 73 -112.19 -22.91 15.20
N ALA A 74 -112.31 -24.18 15.63
CA ALA A 74 -111.78 -24.61 16.95
C ALA A 74 -110.24 -24.67 16.98
N VAL A 75 -109.65 -25.05 15.84
CA VAL A 75 -108.20 -25.05 15.59
C VAL A 75 -107.65 -23.62 15.74
N ASN A 76 -108.38 -22.59 15.30
CA ASN A 76 -108.00 -21.19 15.45
C ASN A 76 -107.91 -20.72 16.92
N ASN A 77 -108.56 -21.38 17.89
CA ASN A 77 -108.39 -21.04 19.31
C ASN A 77 -107.17 -21.75 19.92
N ALA A 78 -106.97 -23.04 19.63
CA ALA A 78 -105.74 -23.74 20.02
C ALA A 78 -104.49 -23.06 19.44
N ILE A 79 -104.56 -22.56 18.20
CA ILE A 79 -103.49 -21.76 17.58
C ILE A 79 -103.22 -20.45 18.35
N LYS A 80 -104.23 -19.79 18.93
CA LYS A 80 -104.01 -18.57 19.75
C LYS A 80 -103.28 -18.89 21.06
N GLU A 81 -103.65 -19.98 21.73
CA GLU A 81 -103.02 -20.41 22.98
C GLU A 81 -101.57 -20.85 22.74
N VAL A 82 -101.34 -21.68 21.72
CA VAL A 82 -99.98 -22.04 21.26
C VAL A 82 -99.20 -20.79 20.85
N LYS A 83 -99.79 -19.86 20.09
CA LYS A 83 -99.14 -18.60 19.72
C LYS A 83 -98.78 -17.75 20.94
N ALA A 84 -99.63 -17.64 21.96
CA ALA A 84 -99.30 -16.90 23.17
C ALA A 84 -98.09 -17.51 23.92
N ILE A 85 -97.94 -18.84 23.88
CA ILE A 85 -96.75 -19.53 24.41
C ILE A 85 -95.52 -19.28 23.52
N THR A 86 -95.65 -19.40 22.19
CA THR A 86 -94.57 -19.12 21.24
C THR A 86 -94.09 -17.67 21.34
N ASP A 87 -95.01 -16.70 21.38
CA ASP A 87 -94.72 -15.27 21.51
C ASP A 87 -94.03 -14.94 22.84
N LYS A 88 -94.30 -15.69 23.91
CA LYS A 88 -93.56 -15.59 25.18
C LYS A 88 -92.16 -16.20 25.07
N LEU A 89 -92.00 -17.34 24.40
CA LEU A 89 -90.72 -18.04 24.28
C LEU A 89 -89.75 -17.32 23.32
N ASP A 90 -90.24 -16.80 22.20
CA ASP A 90 -89.49 -15.96 21.24
C ASP A 90 -89.50 -14.46 21.63
N GLY A 91 -90.19 -14.09 22.71
CA GLY A 91 -90.14 -12.74 23.27
C GLY A 91 -88.69 -12.30 23.57
N GLU A 92 -88.43 -10.99 23.48
CA GLU A 92 -87.08 -10.44 23.62
C GLU A 92 -86.41 -10.72 24.97
N ASP A 93 -85.13 -10.39 25.09
CA ASP A 93 -84.31 -10.69 26.27
C ASP A 93 -84.73 -9.97 27.58
N THR A 94 -85.74 -9.10 27.48
CA THR A 94 -86.44 -8.40 28.55
C THR A 94 -87.75 -9.07 28.98
N VAL A 95 -88.23 -10.09 28.25
CA VAL A 95 -89.49 -10.78 28.54
C VAL A 95 -89.26 -11.92 29.54
N GLU A 96 -89.88 -11.82 30.72
CA GLU A 96 -89.68 -12.80 31.80
C GLU A 96 -90.11 -14.22 31.39
N GLY A 97 -89.14 -15.13 31.34
CA GLY A 97 -89.34 -16.52 30.93
C GLY A 97 -89.24 -16.76 29.42
N SER A 98 -88.81 -15.78 28.61
CA SER A 98 -88.42 -16.05 27.22
C SER A 98 -87.13 -16.87 27.15
N VAL A 99 -86.88 -17.51 26.00
CA VAL A 99 -85.64 -18.25 25.76
C VAL A 99 -84.45 -17.28 25.68
N LYS A 100 -84.64 -16.10 25.07
CA LYS A 100 -83.63 -15.04 24.97
C LYS A 100 -83.20 -14.53 26.36
N ALA A 101 -84.15 -14.30 27.27
CA ALA A 101 -83.86 -13.86 28.64
C ALA A 101 -83.09 -14.92 29.44
N GLN A 102 -83.46 -16.20 29.32
CA GLN A 102 -82.77 -17.31 29.98
C GLN A 102 -81.33 -17.51 29.46
N ILE A 103 -81.12 -17.44 28.14
CA ILE A 103 -79.79 -17.50 27.53
C ILE A 103 -78.92 -16.33 27.99
N LYS A 104 -79.48 -15.12 28.09
CA LYS A 104 -78.78 -13.93 28.60
C LYS A 104 -78.33 -14.09 30.05
N ALA A 105 -79.23 -14.58 30.92
CA ALA A 105 -78.90 -14.85 32.32
C ALA A 105 -77.79 -15.92 32.44
N LEU A 106 -77.91 -17.05 31.75
CA LEU A 106 -76.89 -18.11 31.72
C LEU A 106 -75.55 -17.62 31.16
N LYS A 107 -75.58 -16.77 30.12
CA LYS A 107 -74.37 -16.16 29.56
C LYS A 107 -73.66 -15.29 30.59
N THR A 108 -74.38 -14.39 31.28
CA THR A 108 -73.80 -13.51 32.30
C THR A 108 -73.28 -14.30 33.51
N GLU A 109 -73.98 -15.36 33.92
CA GLU A 109 -73.51 -16.28 34.97
C GLU A 109 -72.20 -16.98 34.55
N ILE A 110 -72.12 -17.51 33.34
CA ILE A 110 -70.90 -18.18 32.82
C ILE A 110 -69.75 -17.18 32.64
N GLU A 111 -70.01 -15.98 32.12
CA GLU A 111 -69.00 -14.91 32.03
C GLU A 111 -68.51 -14.48 33.42
N GLY A 112 -69.40 -14.45 34.42
CA GLY A 112 -69.06 -14.24 35.83
C GLY A 112 -68.18 -15.35 36.39
N GLN A 113 -68.55 -16.62 36.21
CA GLN A 113 -67.78 -17.77 36.68
C GLN A 113 -66.40 -17.87 36.01
N ILE A 114 -66.29 -17.57 34.70
CA ILE A 114 -65.00 -17.51 34.00
C ILE A 114 -64.13 -16.37 34.56
N THR A 115 -64.71 -15.20 34.83
CA THR A 115 -63.98 -14.06 35.41
C THR A 115 -63.56 -14.31 36.87
N ALA A 116 -64.37 -15.03 37.63
CA ALA A 116 -64.10 -15.44 39.01
C ALA A 116 -63.23 -16.69 39.12
N SER A 117 -62.98 -17.42 38.02
CA SER A 117 -61.97 -18.47 37.98
C SER A 117 -60.58 -17.85 37.87
N GLU A 118 -60.03 -17.48 39.03
CA GLU A 118 -58.71 -16.84 39.21
C GLU A 118 -57.58 -17.79 38.74
N TYR A 119 -57.33 -17.82 37.44
CA TYR A 119 -56.19 -18.52 36.85
C TYR A 119 -54.89 -17.76 37.19
N ASP A 120 -54.34 -18.05 38.36
CA ASP A 120 -53.03 -17.55 38.78
C ASP A 120 -51.91 -18.51 38.38
N ASP A 121 -51.12 -18.10 37.38
CA ASP A 121 -49.88 -18.76 36.97
C ASP A 121 -48.61 -18.01 37.45
N THR A 122 -48.74 -17.06 38.38
CA THR A 122 -47.64 -16.20 38.85
C THR A 122 -46.47 -17.02 39.39
N GLU A 123 -46.72 -17.99 40.28
CA GLU A 123 -45.66 -18.86 40.83
C GLU A 123 -45.04 -19.78 39.77
N VAL A 124 -45.80 -20.17 38.73
CA VAL A 124 -45.28 -20.94 37.59
C VAL A 124 -44.35 -20.07 36.72
N LYS A 125 -44.79 -18.86 36.34
CA LYS A 125 -43.98 -17.87 35.60
C LYS A 125 -42.70 -17.50 36.37
N LYS A 126 -42.81 -17.26 37.67
CA LYS A 126 -41.70 -16.99 38.59
C LYS A 126 -40.71 -18.16 38.66
N SER A 127 -41.19 -19.40 38.75
CA SER A 127 -40.35 -20.60 38.74
C SER A 127 -39.64 -20.80 37.40
N ILE A 128 -40.35 -20.59 36.27
CA ILE A 128 -39.76 -20.62 34.92
C ILE A 128 -38.67 -19.56 34.80
N LYS A 129 -38.90 -18.32 35.27
CA LYS A 129 -37.88 -17.27 35.25
C LYS A 129 -36.66 -17.65 36.11
N ALA A 130 -36.86 -18.11 37.35
CA ALA A 130 -35.77 -18.50 38.23
C ALA A 130 -34.88 -19.62 37.62
N ASN A 131 -35.50 -20.61 36.98
CA ASN A 131 -34.78 -21.66 36.25
C ASN A 131 -34.04 -21.10 35.03
N THR A 132 -34.66 -20.17 34.28
CA THR A 132 -34.04 -19.51 33.12
C THR A 132 -32.80 -18.70 33.54
N ASP A 133 -32.91 -17.93 34.61
CA ASP A 133 -31.81 -17.15 35.19
C ASP A 133 -30.66 -18.07 35.65
N ALA A 134 -30.98 -19.17 36.34
CA ALA A 134 -30.01 -20.14 36.84
C ALA A 134 -29.28 -20.90 35.71
N ILE A 135 -30.00 -21.28 34.64
CA ILE A 135 -29.39 -21.86 33.44
C ILE A 135 -28.47 -20.85 32.74
N GLY A 136 -28.86 -19.56 32.71
CA GLY A 136 -28.01 -18.48 32.21
C GLY A 136 -26.69 -18.33 32.97
N VAL A 137 -26.70 -18.49 34.31
CA VAL A 137 -25.47 -18.52 35.12
C VAL A 137 -24.64 -19.76 34.84
N LEU A 138 -25.25 -20.95 34.81
CA LEU A 138 -24.54 -22.22 34.59
C LEU A 138 -23.82 -22.28 33.24
N ASN A 139 -24.45 -21.73 32.19
CA ASN A 139 -23.92 -21.68 30.82
C ASN A 139 -23.07 -20.43 30.52
N GLY A 140 -22.81 -19.58 31.52
CA GLY A 140 -21.98 -18.38 31.36
C GLY A 140 -20.48 -18.66 31.48
N THR A 141 -19.67 -17.60 31.46
CA THR A 141 -18.21 -17.65 31.68
C THR A 141 -17.76 -17.01 33.00
N GLY A 142 -18.71 -16.45 33.77
CA GLY A 142 -18.47 -15.81 35.06
C GLY A 142 -18.64 -16.74 36.26
N ASP A 143 -18.52 -16.18 37.47
CA ASP A 143 -18.59 -16.94 38.71
C ASP A 143 -19.91 -17.71 38.87
N GLY A 144 -19.79 -18.96 39.30
CA GLY A 144 -20.90 -19.90 39.44
C GLY A 144 -21.10 -20.82 38.23
N SER A 145 -20.61 -20.44 37.03
CA SER A 145 -20.76 -21.24 35.80
C SER A 145 -19.97 -22.54 35.81
N VAL A 146 -20.31 -23.46 34.89
CA VAL A 146 -19.60 -24.73 34.72
C VAL A 146 -18.18 -24.47 34.19
N ASP A 147 -18.05 -23.69 33.10
CA ASP A 147 -16.77 -23.37 32.47
C ASP A 147 -15.78 -22.74 33.46
N LYS A 148 -16.23 -21.76 34.25
CA LYS A 148 -15.40 -21.08 35.25
C LYS A 148 -14.92 -22.06 36.33
N LYS A 149 -15.81 -22.91 36.85
CA LYS A 149 -15.46 -23.92 37.87
C LYS A 149 -14.52 -25.00 37.33
N VAL A 150 -14.65 -25.41 36.07
CA VAL A 150 -13.74 -26.36 35.44
C VAL A 150 -12.36 -25.73 35.23
N ALA A 151 -12.29 -24.49 34.75
CA ALA A 151 -11.04 -23.76 34.59
C ALA A 151 -10.32 -23.56 35.94
N ASP A 152 -11.05 -23.13 36.98
CA ASP A 152 -10.52 -22.96 38.33
C ASP A 152 -10.02 -24.29 38.91
N ALA A 153 -10.78 -25.38 38.76
CA ALA A 153 -10.38 -26.70 39.25
C ALA A 153 -9.11 -27.23 38.54
N VAL A 154 -8.98 -27.02 37.23
CA VAL A 154 -7.75 -27.36 36.47
C VAL A 154 -6.58 -26.50 36.93
N ALA A 155 -6.78 -25.20 37.16
CA ALA A 155 -5.76 -24.32 37.70
C ALA A 155 -5.31 -24.74 39.11
N SER A 156 -6.24 -25.11 40.00
CA SER A 156 -5.93 -25.67 41.32
C SER A 156 -5.16 -26.99 41.22
N ILE A 157 -5.51 -27.90 40.31
CA ILE A 157 -4.75 -29.16 40.11
C ILE A 157 -3.30 -28.88 39.68
N VAL A 158 -3.05 -27.82 38.90
CA VAL A 158 -1.70 -27.41 38.48
C VAL A 158 -0.96 -26.60 39.57
N ALA A 159 -1.67 -25.89 40.44
CA ALA A 159 -1.07 -25.05 41.48
C ALA A 159 -0.88 -25.74 42.85
N GLU A 160 -1.71 -26.73 43.17
CA GLU A 160 -1.69 -27.52 44.41
C GLU A 160 -1.07 -28.92 44.22
N ALA A 161 -0.49 -29.19 43.05
CA ALA A 161 0.29 -30.40 42.80
C ALA A 161 1.37 -30.55 43.89
N PRO A 162 1.43 -31.66 44.64
CA PRO A 162 2.51 -31.87 45.59
C PRO A 162 3.85 -31.89 44.84
N ALA A 163 4.91 -31.32 45.42
CA ALA A 163 6.20 -31.10 44.71
C ALA A 163 6.89 -32.35 44.13
N ALA A 164 6.42 -33.57 44.43
CA ALA A 164 6.86 -34.82 43.81
C ALA A 164 6.07 -35.22 42.54
N TYR A 165 5.01 -34.47 42.21
CA TYR A 165 4.10 -34.64 41.07
C TYR A 165 3.94 -33.33 40.27
N ASP A 166 4.83 -32.36 40.47
CA ASP A 166 4.76 -31.01 39.90
C ASP A 166 5.02 -30.98 38.37
N THR A 167 5.20 -32.14 37.74
CA THR A 167 5.62 -32.29 36.34
C THR A 167 4.72 -31.58 35.33
N LEU A 168 3.42 -31.44 35.61
CA LEU A 168 2.50 -30.66 34.76
C LEU A 168 2.75 -29.15 34.88
N LYS A 169 3.11 -28.66 36.06
CA LYS A 169 3.53 -27.28 36.30
C LYS A 169 4.92 -27.02 35.72
N GLU A 170 5.87 -27.92 35.95
CA GLU A 170 7.21 -27.86 35.34
C GLU A 170 7.12 -27.77 33.81
N ILE A 171 6.29 -28.61 33.17
CA ILE A 171 6.05 -28.58 31.72
C ILE A 171 5.38 -27.25 31.30
N SER A 172 4.38 -26.77 32.04
CA SER A 172 3.68 -25.50 31.75
C SER A 172 4.63 -24.30 31.83
N ASP A 173 5.40 -24.20 32.91
CA ASP A 173 6.35 -23.11 33.15
C ASP A 173 7.53 -23.20 32.17
N TRP A 174 8.00 -24.41 31.85
CA TRP A 174 9.05 -24.63 30.83
C TRP A 174 8.58 -24.19 29.45
N ILE A 175 7.40 -24.64 28.98
CA ILE A 175 6.82 -24.22 27.70
C ILE A 175 6.67 -22.70 27.65
N SER A 176 6.19 -22.08 28.74
CA SER A 176 5.97 -20.63 28.82
C SER A 176 7.27 -19.82 28.76
N THR A 177 8.35 -20.32 29.37
CA THR A 177 9.64 -19.63 29.45
C THR A 177 10.55 -19.87 28.24
N HIS A 178 10.48 -21.05 27.61
CA HIS A 178 11.36 -21.47 26.50
C HIS A 178 10.71 -21.30 25.11
N THR A 179 9.63 -20.51 25.01
CA THR A 179 8.86 -20.27 23.76
C THR A 179 9.70 -19.83 22.56
N ASN A 180 10.88 -19.24 22.77
CA ASN A 180 11.71 -18.63 21.73
C ASN A 180 13.04 -19.36 21.48
N ASP A 181 13.39 -20.37 22.26
CA ASP A 181 14.73 -20.99 22.27
C ASP A 181 15.10 -21.62 20.92
N ALA A 182 14.15 -22.30 20.28
CA ALA A 182 14.33 -22.85 18.94
C ALA A 182 14.61 -21.76 17.88
N SER A 183 13.96 -20.60 18.01
CA SER A 183 14.16 -19.44 17.14
C SER A 183 15.51 -18.76 17.38
N ALA A 184 15.94 -18.66 18.65
CA ALA A 184 17.25 -18.14 19.03
C ALA A 184 18.37 -19.05 18.51
N MET A 185 18.27 -20.37 18.73
CA MET A 185 19.23 -21.35 18.22
C MET A 185 19.31 -21.33 16.68
N ASN A 186 18.17 -21.30 15.99
CA ASN A 186 18.14 -21.21 14.53
C ASN A 186 18.79 -19.91 14.01
N SER A 187 18.59 -18.79 14.72
CA SER A 187 19.24 -17.50 14.40
C SER A 187 20.76 -17.60 14.55
N SER A 188 21.25 -18.20 15.64
CA SER A 188 22.69 -18.45 15.86
C SER A 188 23.30 -19.38 14.81
N ILE A 189 22.58 -20.44 14.40
CA ILE A 189 23.01 -21.34 13.32
C ILE A 189 23.16 -20.58 12.00
N GLN A 190 22.21 -19.70 11.67
CA GLN A 190 22.22 -18.92 10.43
C GLN A 190 23.30 -17.81 10.43
N ALA A 191 23.61 -17.23 11.59
CA ALA A 191 24.79 -16.35 11.77
C ALA A 191 26.09 -17.14 11.53
N ASN A 192 26.32 -18.22 12.28
CA ASN A 192 27.52 -19.06 12.15
C ASN A 192 27.73 -19.57 10.71
N LYS A 193 26.65 -19.96 10.02
CA LYS A 193 26.68 -20.37 8.60
C LYS A 193 27.12 -19.24 7.66
N THR A 194 26.73 -18.01 7.96
CA THR A 194 27.13 -16.81 7.19
C THR A 194 28.60 -16.48 7.45
N ASP A 195 29.05 -16.58 8.71
CA ASP A 195 30.44 -16.30 9.08
C ASP A 195 31.41 -17.35 8.54
N ILE A 196 31.04 -18.63 8.56
CA ILE A 196 31.79 -19.71 7.88
C ILE A 196 31.90 -19.43 6.38
N ALA A 197 30.79 -19.05 5.73
CA ALA A 197 30.80 -18.72 4.30
C ALA A 197 31.63 -17.46 3.97
N ASN A 198 31.78 -16.52 4.91
CA ASN A 198 32.66 -15.36 4.77
C ASN A 198 34.13 -15.71 5.04
N LEU A 199 34.42 -16.56 6.02
CA LEU A 199 35.76 -17.08 6.28
C LEU A 199 36.32 -17.81 5.05
N THR A 200 35.53 -18.68 4.42
CA THR A 200 35.92 -19.40 3.19
C THR A 200 36.23 -18.45 2.02
N LYS A 201 35.60 -17.27 1.93
CA LYS A 201 35.96 -16.25 0.92
C LYS A 201 37.31 -15.58 1.21
N LEU A 202 37.67 -15.43 2.49
CA LEU A 202 38.89 -14.76 2.93
C LEU A 202 40.13 -15.67 2.87
N VAL A 203 40.00 -16.93 3.29
CA VAL A 203 41.13 -17.89 3.30
C VAL A 203 41.16 -18.80 2.07
N GLY A 204 40.06 -18.88 1.31
CA GLY A 204 39.90 -19.80 0.18
C GLY A 204 39.67 -21.26 0.62
N THR A 205 39.97 -22.17 -0.30
CA THR A 205 40.02 -23.62 -0.06
C THR A 205 41.34 -24.17 -0.59
N LEU A 206 41.73 -25.36 -0.14
CA LEU A 206 42.80 -26.12 -0.79
C LEU A 206 42.41 -26.44 -2.24
N PRO A 207 43.35 -26.39 -3.22
CA PRO A 207 43.10 -26.87 -4.58
C PRO A 207 42.87 -28.38 -4.61
N GLU A 208 42.08 -28.85 -5.58
CA GLU A 208 41.90 -30.29 -5.82
C GLU A 208 43.23 -30.95 -6.23
N GLY A 209 43.48 -32.15 -5.71
CA GLY A 209 44.66 -32.96 -6.04
C GLY A 209 45.94 -32.61 -5.26
N GLU A 210 45.91 -31.63 -4.35
CA GLU A 210 47.07 -31.28 -3.51
C GLU A 210 47.10 -32.11 -2.20
N ASP A 211 48.30 -32.49 -1.76
CA ASP A 211 48.58 -33.29 -0.55
C ASP A 211 48.62 -32.50 0.77
N SER A 212 48.47 -31.16 0.69
CA SER A 212 48.81 -30.25 1.78
C SER A 212 47.68 -30.18 2.81
N ALA A 213 47.94 -30.65 4.04
CA ALA A 213 46.92 -30.81 5.08
C ALA A 213 46.23 -29.51 5.55
N THR A 214 46.83 -28.33 5.28
CA THR A 214 46.23 -27.01 5.58
C THR A 214 46.60 -26.00 4.50
N ILE A 215 45.83 -24.91 4.41
CA ILE A 215 46.12 -23.80 3.47
C ILE A 215 47.48 -23.14 3.79
N VAL A 216 47.91 -23.13 5.06
CA VAL A 216 49.25 -22.67 5.45
C VAL A 216 50.33 -23.59 4.87
N ALA A 217 50.21 -24.91 5.06
CA ALA A 217 51.15 -25.88 4.50
C ALA A 217 51.22 -25.82 2.96
N TYR A 218 50.09 -25.53 2.29
CA TYR A 218 50.05 -25.27 0.85
C TYR A 218 50.83 -24.01 0.46
N ILE A 219 50.62 -22.89 1.16
CA ILE A 219 51.34 -21.64 0.91
C ILE A 219 52.85 -21.86 1.13
N ASP A 220 53.25 -22.47 2.24
CA ASP A 220 54.65 -22.78 2.55
C ASP A 220 55.29 -23.67 1.46
N LYS A 221 54.56 -24.71 0.99
CA LYS A 221 55.01 -25.59 -0.09
C LYS A 221 55.18 -24.86 -1.42
N LYS A 222 54.28 -23.94 -1.79
CA LYS A 222 54.40 -23.17 -3.05
C LYS A 222 55.47 -22.08 -2.96
N VAL A 223 55.56 -21.35 -1.84
CA VAL A 223 56.57 -20.29 -1.62
C VAL A 223 57.97 -20.89 -1.53
N GLY A 224 58.14 -21.99 -0.78
CA GLY A 224 59.43 -22.70 -0.69
C GLY A 224 59.89 -23.35 -2.00
N ALA A 225 58.99 -23.52 -2.98
CA ALA A 225 59.32 -24.02 -4.32
C ALA A 225 59.70 -22.91 -5.33
N VAL A 226 59.69 -21.63 -4.93
CA VAL A 226 60.09 -20.52 -5.82
C VAL A 226 61.61 -20.36 -5.85
N ASP A 227 62.25 -20.99 -6.84
CA ASP A 227 63.69 -20.77 -7.09
C ASP A 227 63.94 -19.45 -7.85
N PHE A 228 64.49 -18.46 -7.14
CA PHE A 228 64.94 -17.19 -7.73
C PHE A 228 66.33 -17.27 -8.36
N SER A 229 67.08 -18.38 -8.23
CA SER A 229 68.49 -18.48 -8.65
C SER A 229 68.70 -18.16 -10.13
N SER A 230 67.80 -18.63 -11.00
CA SER A 230 67.84 -18.34 -12.44
C SER A 230 67.63 -16.85 -12.76
N ALA A 231 66.68 -16.20 -12.09
CA ALA A 231 66.42 -14.76 -12.26
C ALA A 231 67.60 -13.91 -11.74
N ILE A 232 68.17 -14.29 -10.59
CA ILE A 232 69.36 -13.64 -10.01
C ILE A 232 70.58 -13.84 -10.93
N ALA A 233 70.79 -15.04 -11.48
CA ALA A 233 71.88 -15.31 -12.42
C ALA A 233 71.73 -14.52 -13.73
N THR A 234 70.51 -14.37 -14.24
CA THR A 234 70.19 -13.57 -15.42
C THR A 234 70.49 -12.09 -15.17
N ALA A 235 69.88 -11.48 -14.14
CA ALA A 235 70.07 -10.07 -13.81
C ALA A 235 71.55 -9.74 -13.50
N LYS A 236 72.28 -10.66 -12.85
CA LYS A 236 73.73 -10.52 -12.64
C LYS A 236 74.53 -10.58 -13.95
N SER A 237 74.15 -11.46 -14.88
CA SER A 237 74.81 -11.58 -16.19
C SER A 237 74.53 -10.36 -17.07
N GLU A 238 73.30 -9.83 -17.06
CA GLU A 238 72.91 -8.60 -17.74
C GLU A 238 73.66 -7.39 -17.18
N ALA A 239 73.72 -7.23 -15.84
CA ALA A 239 74.48 -6.16 -15.19
C ALA A 239 75.98 -6.22 -15.50
N ILE A 240 76.57 -7.42 -15.54
CA ILE A 240 77.97 -7.63 -15.96
C ILE A 240 78.14 -7.30 -17.45
N SER A 241 77.22 -7.72 -18.31
CA SER A 241 77.27 -7.47 -19.76
C SER A 241 77.18 -5.98 -20.09
N GLU A 242 76.19 -5.28 -19.52
CA GLU A 242 75.95 -3.87 -19.77
C GLU A 242 77.04 -3.00 -19.11
N GLY A 243 77.52 -3.39 -17.93
CA GLY A 243 78.70 -2.78 -17.29
C GLY A 243 79.98 -2.96 -18.11
N LYS A 244 80.19 -4.15 -18.70
CA LYS A 244 81.31 -4.40 -19.62
C LYS A 244 81.17 -3.57 -20.89
N LYS A 245 79.98 -3.51 -21.50
CA LYS A 245 79.67 -2.71 -22.70
C LYS A 245 79.88 -1.21 -22.46
N TYR A 246 79.56 -0.71 -21.27
CA TYR A 246 79.90 0.65 -20.85
C TYR A 246 81.42 0.86 -20.75
N ALA A 247 82.15 -0.05 -20.08
CA ALA A 247 83.60 0.02 -19.98
C ALA A 247 84.33 -0.11 -21.33
N ASP A 248 83.88 -1.03 -22.20
CA ASP A 248 84.35 -1.19 -23.58
C ASP A 248 84.06 0.07 -24.41
N GLY A 249 82.90 0.70 -24.21
CA GLY A 249 82.51 1.96 -24.84
C GLY A 249 83.40 3.13 -24.43
N LEU A 250 83.70 3.26 -23.13
CA LEU A 250 84.69 4.22 -22.63
C LEU A 250 86.09 3.95 -23.21
N ALA A 251 86.55 2.70 -23.20
CA ALA A 251 87.84 2.33 -23.77
C ALA A 251 87.91 2.64 -25.28
N LYS A 252 86.86 2.36 -26.04
CA LYS A 252 86.75 2.67 -27.48
C LYS A 252 86.65 4.17 -27.77
N ASN A 253 86.31 5.00 -26.80
CA ASN A 253 86.23 6.46 -26.95
C ASN A 253 87.49 7.19 -26.45
N TYR A 254 88.25 6.61 -25.51
CA TYR A 254 89.33 7.30 -24.80
C TYR A 254 90.70 6.58 -24.78
N ALA A 255 90.81 5.31 -25.21
CA ALA A 255 92.00 4.49 -24.97
C ALA A 255 92.82 4.10 -26.22
N THR A 256 92.56 4.67 -27.40
CA THR A 256 93.50 4.55 -28.54
C THR A 256 94.47 5.73 -28.59
N ALA A 257 95.71 5.49 -29.02
CA ALA A 257 96.72 6.56 -29.12
C ALA A 257 96.30 7.69 -30.09
N GLU A 258 95.59 7.35 -31.17
CA GLU A 258 94.98 8.34 -32.08
C GLU A 258 93.84 9.13 -31.42
N GLN A 259 93.16 8.58 -30.41
CA GLN A 259 92.13 9.30 -29.65
C GLN A 259 92.69 10.19 -28.54
N GLY A 260 93.91 9.97 -28.05
CA GLY A 260 94.65 11.00 -27.31
C GLY A 260 94.82 12.24 -28.19
N THR A 261 95.38 12.05 -29.39
CA THR A 261 95.55 13.12 -30.40
C THR A 261 94.22 13.73 -30.86
N LYS A 262 93.14 12.94 -30.93
CA LYS A 262 91.79 13.47 -31.21
C LYS A 262 91.15 14.16 -30.01
N ALA A 263 91.48 13.85 -28.76
CA ALA A 263 91.00 14.62 -27.62
C ALA A 263 91.61 16.03 -27.63
N ASP A 264 92.91 16.13 -27.92
CA ASP A 264 93.62 17.42 -28.11
C ASP A 264 93.10 18.23 -29.31
N THR A 265 92.41 17.60 -30.27
CA THR A 265 91.72 18.28 -31.40
C THR A 265 90.18 18.25 -31.31
N ALA A 266 89.60 17.68 -30.26
CA ALA A 266 88.16 17.64 -29.99
C ALA A 266 87.65 18.85 -29.19
N LEU A 267 88.56 19.78 -28.86
CA LEU A 267 88.22 21.20 -28.80
C LEU A 267 87.88 21.63 -30.24
N GLN A 268 86.66 21.28 -30.71
CA GLN A 268 86.36 21.17 -32.13
C GLN A 268 86.73 22.45 -32.88
N GLU A 269 87.60 22.33 -33.89
CA GLU A 269 88.10 23.50 -34.64
C GLU A 269 86.95 24.26 -35.32
N ALA A 270 85.88 23.54 -35.69
CA ALA A 270 84.60 24.09 -36.12
C ALA A 270 83.87 24.86 -34.99
N ASP A 271 83.61 24.26 -33.83
CA ASP A 271 82.90 24.93 -32.73
C ASP A 271 83.66 26.14 -32.19
N ILE A 272 84.99 26.09 -32.11
CA ILE A 272 85.82 27.23 -31.71
C ILE A 272 85.72 28.34 -32.77
N THR A 273 85.67 28.00 -34.06
CA THR A 273 85.50 28.97 -35.14
C THR A 273 84.11 29.59 -35.11
N ASN A 274 83.07 28.79 -34.88
CA ASN A 274 81.69 29.24 -34.70
C ASN A 274 81.55 30.14 -33.46
N LEU A 275 82.05 29.72 -32.29
CA LEU A 275 82.06 30.52 -31.06
C LEU A 275 82.85 31.84 -31.23
N LYS A 276 83.96 31.85 -31.98
CA LYS A 276 84.67 33.10 -32.31
C LYS A 276 83.85 34.00 -33.23
N ALA A 277 83.16 33.44 -34.22
CA ALA A 277 82.27 34.18 -35.11
C ALA A 277 81.05 34.74 -34.35
N ASP A 278 80.42 33.95 -33.49
CA ASP A 278 79.30 34.35 -32.63
C ASP A 278 79.72 35.41 -31.61
N VAL A 279 80.89 35.28 -30.97
CA VAL A 279 81.44 36.30 -30.07
C VAL A 279 81.73 37.61 -30.84
N ALA A 280 82.24 37.53 -32.08
CA ALA A 280 82.45 38.70 -32.92
C ALA A 280 81.12 39.35 -33.36
N ALA A 281 80.13 38.57 -33.77
CA ALA A 281 78.80 39.02 -34.16
C ALA A 281 78.05 39.65 -32.98
N ASN A 282 78.09 39.03 -31.80
CA ASN A 282 77.54 39.58 -30.56
C ASN A 282 78.25 40.89 -30.18
N LYS A 283 79.59 40.95 -30.29
CA LYS A 283 80.36 42.17 -30.02
C LYS A 283 80.01 43.31 -30.98
N ALA A 284 79.70 43.00 -32.25
CA ALA A 284 79.22 43.98 -33.22
C ALA A 284 77.77 44.42 -32.90
N SER A 285 76.87 43.50 -32.60
CA SER A 285 75.46 43.78 -32.31
C SER A 285 75.23 44.53 -30.98
N LEU A 286 76.16 44.38 -30.03
CA LEU A 286 76.24 45.14 -28.77
C LEU A 286 77.13 46.40 -28.87
N GLY A 287 77.65 46.72 -30.05
CA GLY A 287 78.39 47.96 -30.30
C GLY A 287 77.49 49.21 -30.20
N ALA A 288 78.09 50.40 -30.22
CA ALA A 288 77.35 51.67 -30.14
C ALA A 288 76.33 51.86 -31.29
N GLU A 289 76.64 51.31 -32.47
CA GLU A 289 75.76 51.30 -33.66
C GLU A 289 75.13 49.91 -33.90
N GLY A 290 75.27 48.99 -32.95
CA GLY A 290 74.88 47.59 -33.08
C GLY A 290 73.37 47.36 -33.11
N ALA A 291 72.94 46.30 -33.81
CA ALA A 291 71.53 46.00 -34.04
C ALA A 291 70.76 45.74 -32.73
N THR A 292 71.35 45.03 -31.76
CA THR A 292 70.74 44.80 -30.44
C THR A 292 70.65 46.11 -29.65
N THR A 293 71.70 46.94 -29.66
CA THR A 293 71.71 48.27 -29.01
C THR A 293 70.59 49.16 -29.56
N LYS A 294 70.41 49.18 -30.89
CA LYS A 294 69.35 49.92 -31.57
C LYS A 294 67.96 49.38 -31.23
N ALA A 295 67.76 48.06 -31.32
CA ALA A 295 66.49 47.42 -30.98
C ALA A 295 66.06 47.67 -29.52
N ILE A 296 67.01 47.77 -28.57
CA ILE A 296 66.72 48.14 -27.18
C ILE A 296 66.26 49.60 -27.07
N ALA A 297 66.79 50.52 -27.87
CA ALA A 297 66.33 51.91 -27.93
C ALA A 297 64.91 52.01 -28.51
N ASP A 298 64.66 51.32 -29.64
CA ASP A 298 63.35 51.27 -30.29
C ASP A 298 62.29 50.63 -29.37
N ALA A 299 62.62 49.53 -28.67
CA ALA A 299 61.75 48.86 -27.72
C ALA A 299 61.43 49.71 -26.49
N LYS A 300 62.39 50.49 -25.96
CA LYS A 300 62.13 51.46 -24.88
C LYS A 300 61.14 52.54 -25.31
N LYS A 301 61.22 53.02 -26.56
CA LYS A 301 60.22 53.94 -27.09
C LYS A 301 58.86 53.26 -27.23
N ALA A 302 58.80 52.06 -27.82
CA ALA A 302 57.56 51.31 -27.98
C ALA A 302 56.84 51.03 -26.65
N GLY A 303 57.58 50.73 -25.56
CA GLY A 303 57.01 50.59 -24.22
C GLY A 303 56.42 51.90 -23.67
N THR A 304 57.06 53.04 -23.97
CA THR A 304 56.56 54.38 -23.59
C THR A 304 55.28 54.73 -24.36
N ASP A 305 55.24 54.41 -25.66
CA ASP A 305 54.06 54.57 -26.50
C ASP A 305 52.92 53.60 -26.07
N ALA A 306 53.25 52.39 -25.60
CA ALA A 306 52.28 51.39 -25.16
C ALA A 306 51.59 51.74 -23.83
N GLN A 307 52.32 52.24 -22.82
CA GLN A 307 51.71 52.67 -21.55
C GLN A 307 50.60 53.71 -21.79
N SER A 308 50.87 54.67 -22.68
CA SER A 308 49.92 55.71 -23.09
C SER A 308 48.59 55.16 -23.64
N ASN A 309 48.61 53.96 -24.23
CA ASN A 309 47.41 53.28 -24.73
C ASN A 309 46.68 52.48 -23.62
N VAL A 310 47.41 51.92 -22.65
CA VAL A 310 46.80 51.21 -21.50
C VAL A 310 46.00 52.18 -20.63
N ASP A 311 46.54 53.38 -20.38
CA ASP A 311 45.87 54.45 -19.63
C ASP A 311 44.58 54.95 -20.30
N ALA A 312 44.44 54.74 -21.61
CA ALA A 312 43.22 55.01 -22.38
C ALA A 312 42.22 53.83 -22.35
N LEU A 313 42.71 52.59 -22.29
CA LEU A 313 41.85 51.39 -22.23
C LEU A 313 41.19 51.22 -20.86
N ALA A 314 41.90 51.49 -19.76
CA ALA A 314 41.37 51.36 -18.40
C ALA A 314 40.03 52.08 -18.22
N LYS A 315 39.93 53.32 -18.73
CA LYS A 315 38.72 54.16 -18.71
C LYS A 315 37.50 53.56 -19.42
N ARG A 316 37.69 52.58 -20.32
CA ARG A 316 36.60 51.90 -21.03
C ARG A 316 36.08 50.67 -20.29
N VAL A 317 36.93 49.99 -19.51
CA VAL A 317 36.52 48.82 -18.70
C VAL A 317 35.66 49.28 -17.52
N ASP A 318 36.05 50.40 -16.91
CA ASP A 318 35.33 51.14 -15.85
C ASP A 318 33.86 51.46 -16.19
N THR A 319 33.52 51.47 -17.49
CA THR A 319 32.16 51.74 -18.02
C THR A 319 31.31 50.46 -18.20
N ILE A 320 31.93 49.27 -18.24
CA ILE A 320 31.24 47.99 -18.49
C ILE A 320 30.85 47.28 -17.18
N GLU A 321 31.63 47.47 -16.10
CA GLU A 321 31.40 46.83 -14.79
C GLU A 321 30.17 47.36 -14.01
N SER A 322 29.35 48.24 -14.62
CA SER A 322 28.11 48.76 -14.03
C SER A 322 26.84 48.41 -14.83
N THR A 323 26.50 47.12 -14.92
CA THR A 323 25.23 46.61 -15.51
C THR A 323 24.81 45.27 -14.88
N THR A 324 23.49 45.05 -14.72
CA THR A 324 22.85 43.94 -13.99
C THR A 324 21.53 43.51 -14.69
N TYR A 325 20.91 42.38 -14.31
CA TYR A 325 19.67 41.84 -14.91
C TYR A 325 18.77 41.22 -13.81
N ILE A 326 17.44 41.32 -13.95
CA ILE A 326 16.42 40.91 -12.95
C ILE A 326 15.14 40.37 -13.63
N GLU A 327 14.32 39.52 -12.99
CA GLU A 327 13.11 38.96 -13.63
C GLU A 327 11.96 39.99 -13.74
N ALA A 328 11.08 39.86 -14.74
CA ALA A 328 9.93 40.75 -14.97
C ALA A 328 8.71 40.31 -14.14
N THR A 329 7.96 41.28 -13.61
CA THR A 329 6.79 41.01 -12.76
C THR A 329 5.54 40.73 -13.58
N ASP A 330 4.52 40.16 -12.93
CA ASP A 330 3.28 39.73 -13.57
C ASP A 330 2.48 40.86 -14.23
N GLU A 331 2.54 42.08 -13.68
CA GLU A 331 2.02 43.29 -14.32
C GLU A 331 2.79 43.67 -15.58
N GLU A 332 4.12 43.47 -15.61
CA GLU A 332 4.98 43.77 -16.78
C GLU A 332 4.76 42.75 -17.92
N ILE A 333 4.38 41.50 -17.60
CA ILE A 333 3.89 40.53 -18.59
C ILE A 333 2.61 41.05 -19.25
N ASN A 334 1.64 41.48 -18.44
CA ASN A 334 0.32 41.90 -18.91
C ASN A 334 0.35 43.25 -19.65
N GLY A 335 1.33 44.10 -19.36
CA GLY A 335 1.58 45.36 -20.07
C GLY A 335 2.14 45.22 -21.49
N LEU A 336 2.62 44.03 -21.89
CA LEU A 336 3.14 43.76 -23.24
C LEU A 336 2.06 43.32 -24.25
N PHE A 337 0.78 43.26 -23.83
CA PHE A 337 -0.36 42.83 -24.65
C PHE A 337 -1.51 43.87 -24.66
N ALA A 338 -1.16 45.16 -24.63
CA ALA A 338 -2.06 46.31 -24.72
C ALA A 338 -1.68 47.22 -25.89
#